data_AF-A0A8H2JJ62-F1
#
_entry.id   AF-A0A8H2JJ62-F1
#
_cell.length_a   1.000
_cell.length_b   1.000
_cell.length_c   1.000
_cell.angle_alpha   90.00
_cell.angle_beta   90.00
_cell.angle_gamma   90.00
#
_symmetry.space_group_name_H-M   'P 1'
#
loop_
_entity.id
_entity.type
_entity.pdbx_description
1 polymer ?
#
loop_
_entity_poly.entity_id
_entity_poly.type
_entity_poly.pdbx_seq_one_letter_code
_entity_poly.pdbx_strand_id
1 'polypeptide(L)'
;YRVYDADMPEYSMAIDLYHDWVHVQEYAAPKSIDPEKASARMFDALAAIPQALNIDKSRVVVKRRERQSGTKQYERQSAQGKFTEVSEGGVKLLVNLTDYLDTGLFLDHRPMRMRIQKEAAGKRFLNLYCYTATASVHAAKGGAR
;
A
#
# COMPACT_ATOMS: atom_id res chain seq x y z
N TYR A 1 -5.55 -1.67 5.21
CA TYR A 1 -5.23 -3.07 5.54
C TYR A 1 -5.41 -3.89 4.29
N ARG A 2 -4.74 -5.03 4.18
CA ARG A 2 -4.89 -5.90 3.01
C ARG A 2 -6.17 -6.72 3.11
N VAL A 3 -6.96 -6.73 2.04
CA VAL A 3 -8.19 -7.55 1.96
C VAL A 3 -8.03 -8.79 1.10
N TYR A 4 -7.05 -8.79 0.20
CA TYR A 4 -6.75 -9.90 -0.70
C TYR A 4 -5.26 -9.87 -1.07
N ASP A 5 -4.58 -11.01 -1.08
CA ASP A 5 -3.15 -11.10 -1.38
C ASP A 5 -2.81 -12.26 -2.33
N ALA A 6 -3.32 -12.16 -3.56
CA ALA A 6 -3.13 -13.19 -4.59
C ALA A 6 -3.54 -14.61 -4.12
N ASP A 7 -4.59 -14.68 -3.28
CA ASP A 7 -5.09 -15.94 -2.70
C ASP A 7 -5.54 -16.95 -3.79
N MET A 8 -5.88 -16.47 -4.99
CA MET A 8 -6.19 -17.28 -6.17
C MET A 8 -5.12 -17.06 -7.27
N PRO A 9 -4.52 -18.13 -7.82
CA PRO A 9 -3.50 -18.03 -8.88
C PRO A 9 -3.96 -17.26 -10.12
N GLU A 10 -5.25 -17.36 -10.43
CA GLU A 10 -5.89 -16.69 -11.56
C GLU A 10 -5.97 -15.17 -11.41
N TYR A 11 -5.87 -14.68 -10.17
CA TYR A 11 -5.99 -13.28 -9.78
C TYR A 11 -4.74 -12.84 -9.01
N SER A 12 -3.65 -12.66 -9.74
CA SER A 12 -2.37 -12.22 -9.20
C SER A 12 -2.35 -10.72 -8.90
N MET A 13 -3.05 -10.33 -7.83
CA MET A 13 -3.10 -8.95 -7.35
C MET A 13 -3.14 -8.88 -5.83
N ALA A 14 -2.72 -7.75 -5.28
CA ALA A 14 -3.01 -7.39 -3.90
C ALA A 14 -4.03 -6.25 -3.87
N ILE A 15 -4.96 -6.31 -2.92
CA ILE A 15 -5.98 -5.27 -2.73
C ILE A 15 -5.84 -4.73 -1.32
N ASP A 16 -5.51 -3.45 -1.22
CA ASP A 16 -5.27 -2.74 0.04
C ASP A 16 -6.32 -1.64 0.24
N LEU A 17 -6.96 -1.63 1.41
CA LEU A 17 -7.90 -0.59 1.83
C LEU A 17 -7.23 0.51 2.65
N TYR A 18 -7.37 1.75 2.19
CA TYR A 18 -6.93 2.97 2.87
C TYR A 18 -8.17 3.84 3.15
N HIS A 19 -8.83 3.59 4.28
CA HIS A 19 -10.13 4.18 4.61
C HIS A 19 -11.17 3.87 3.52
N ASP A 20 -11.54 4.86 2.72
CA ASP A 20 -12.54 4.82 1.66
C ASP A 20 -11.91 4.71 0.25
N TRP A 21 -10.59 4.51 0.20
CA TRP A 21 -9.83 4.25 -1.02
C TRP A 21 -9.41 2.79 -1.11
N VAL A 22 -9.46 2.26 -2.33
CA VAL A 22 -8.90 0.95 -2.67
C VAL A 22 -7.65 1.17 -3.51
N HIS A 23 -6.56 0.52 -3.13
CA HIS A 23 -5.36 0.40 -3.94
C HIS A 23 -5.22 -1.04 -4.42
N VAL A 24 -5.29 -1.23 -5.74
CA VAL A 24 -5.10 -2.52 -6.40
C VAL A 24 -3.71 -2.56 -6.99
N GLN A 25 -2.90 -3.51 -6.57
CA GLN A 25 -1.58 -3.76 -7.11
C GLN A 25 -1.60 -5.04 -7.95
N GLU A 26 -1.47 -4.91 -9.27
CA GLU A 26 -1.34 -6.06 -10.17
C GLU A 26 0.10 -6.59 -10.15
N TYR A 27 0.24 -7.91 -10.01
CA TYR A 27 1.48 -8.66 -10.17
C TYR A 27 1.54 -9.33 -11.55
N ALA A 28 2.73 -9.75 -11.94
CA ALA A 28 2.87 -10.61 -13.12
C ALA A 28 2.18 -11.96 -12.84
N ALA A 29 1.24 -12.33 -13.72
CA ALA A 29 0.61 -13.64 -13.68
C ALA A 29 1.66 -14.77 -13.84
N PRO A 30 1.42 -15.97 -13.28
CA PRO A 30 2.26 -17.13 -13.53
C PRO A 30 2.36 -17.44 -15.02
N LYS A 31 3.52 -17.96 -15.46
CA LYS A 31 3.74 -18.33 -16.87
C LYS A 31 2.77 -19.39 -17.41
N SER A 32 2.10 -20.12 -16.52
CA SER A 32 1.08 -21.11 -16.85
C SER A 32 -0.28 -20.51 -17.21
N ILE A 33 -0.49 -19.21 -16.96
CA ILE A 33 -1.74 -18.51 -17.26
C ILE A 33 -1.59 -17.76 -18.58
N ASP A 34 -2.57 -17.95 -19.46
CA ASP A 34 -2.70 -17.21 -20.71
C ASP A 34 -2.79 -15.69 -20.44
N PRO A 35 -1.90 -14.86 -21.02
CA PRO A 35 -1.91 -13.41 -20.82
C PRO A 35 -3.24 -12.73 -21.16
N GLU A 36 -3.95 -13.21 -22.18
CA GLU A 36 -5.26 -12.62 -22.55
C GLU A 36 -6.30 -12.92 -21.47
N LYS A 37 -6.29 -14.15 -20.92
CA LYS A 37 -7.17 -14.52 -19.79
C LYS A 37 -6.81 -13.76 -18.51
N ALA A 38 -5.53 -13.54 -18.24
CA ALA A 38 -5.08 -12.75 -17.10
C ALA A 38 -5.58 -11.29 -17.22
N SER A 39 -5.47 -10.70 -18.42
CA SER A 39 -5.98 -9.36 -18.71
C SER A 39 -7.50 -9.27 -18.54
N ALA A 40 -8.26 -10.21 -19.11
CA ALA A 40 -9.71 -10.26 -18.96
C ALA A 40 -10.14 -10.36 -17.48
N ARG A 41 -9.50 -11.25 -16.72
CA ARG A 41 -9.77 -11.42 -15.28
C ARG A 41 -9.43 -10.17 -14.46
N MET A 42 -8.40 -9.41 -14.85
CA MET A 42 -8.10 -8.12 -14.23
C MET A 42 -9.26 -7.15 -14.41
N PHE A 43 -9.82 -7.02 -15.62
CA PHE A 43 -10.99 -6.16 -15.86
C PHE A 43 -12.21 -6.62 -15.06
N ASP A 44 -12.49 -7.93 -15.01
CA ASP A 44 -13.58 -8.49 -14.22
C ASP A 44 -13.40 -8.16 -12.72
N ALA A 45 -12.19 -8.32 -12.19
CA ALA A 45 -11.87 -7.97 -10.81
C ALA A 45 -12.06 -6.47 -10.56
N LEU A 46 -11.58 -5.60 -11.44
CA LEU A 46 -11.74 -4.15 -11.29
C LEU A 46 -13.21 -3.70 -11.36
N ALA A 47 -14.06 -4.43 -12.07
CA ALA A 47 -15.51 -4.20 -12.08
C ALA A 47 -16.20 -4.69 -10.79
N ALA A 48 -15.72 -5.79 -10.21
CA ALA A 48 -16.29 -6.42 -9.02
C ALA A 48 -15.86 -5.72 -7.71
N ILE A 49 -14.61 -5.26 -7.62
CA ILE A 49 -14.02 -4.67 -6.40
C ILE A 49 -14.85 -3.53 -5.80
N PRO A 50 -15.26 -2.48 -6.56
CA PRO A 50 -16.09 -1.40 -6.02
C PRO A 50 -17.41 -1.92 -5.43
N GLN A 51 -18.04 -2.90 -6.07
CA GLN A 51 -19.31 -3.48 -5.63
C GLN A 51 -19.13 -4.32 -4.37
N ALA A 52 -18.12 -5.19 -4.35
CA ALA A 52 -17.84 -6.09 -3.23
C ALA A 52 -17.42 -5.34 -1.96
N LEU A 53 -16.70 -4.22 -2.11
CA LEU A 53 -16.23 -3.40 -0.99
C LEU A 53 -17.17 -2.22 -0.68
N ASN A 54 -18.25 -2.04 -1.44
CA ASN A 54 -19.18 -0.90 -1.34
C ASN A 54 -18.45 0.45 -1.37
N ILE A 55 -17.55 0.63 -2.34
CA ILE A 55 -16.73 1.84 -2.53
C ILE A 55 -17.01 2.44 -3.91
N ASP A 56 -17.01 3.77 -3.99
CA ASP A 56 -17.13 4.47 -5.27
C ASP A 56 -15.97 4.12 -6.21
N LYS A 57 -16.29 3.79 -7.47
CA LYS A 57 -15.30 3.42 -8.49
C LYS A 57 -14.19 4.47 -8.68
N SER A 58 -14.48 5.76 -8.46
CA SER A 58 -13.51 6.86 -8.56
C SER A 58 -12.45 6.83 -7.43
N ARG A 59 -12.65 5.99 -6.41
CA ARG A 59 -11.74 5.78 -5.29
C ARG A 59 -10.95 4.48 -5.39
N VAL A 60 -11.01 3.82 -6.54
CA VAL A 60 -10.16 2.66 -6.86
C VAL A 60 -8.97 3.13 -7.68
N VAL A 61 -7.77 2.94 -7.13
CA VAL A 61 -6.51 3.24 -7.81
C VAL A 61 -5.80 1.93 -8.14
N VAL A 62 -5.38 1.79 -9.38
CA VAL A 62 -4.72 0.58 -9.88
C VAL A 62 -3.28 0.90 -10.23
N LYS A 63 -2.33 0.10 -9.74
CA LYS A 63 -0.93 0.13 -10.15
C LYS A 63 -0.54 -1.23 -10.72
N ARG A 64 0.13 -1.21 -11.87
CA ARG A 64 0.77 -2.38 -12.45
C ARG A 64 2.23 -2.42 -12.03
N ARG A 65 2.67 -3.55 -11.45
CA ARG A 65 4.08 -3.73 -11.08
C ARG A 65 4.84 -4.31 -12.25
N GLU A 66 5.42 -3.45 -13.07
CA GLU A 66 6.43 -3.88 -14.03
C GLU A 66 7.79 -3.99 -13.32
N ARG A 67 8.59 -5.01 -13.65
CA ARG A 67 9.96 -5.12 -13.13
C ARG A 67 10.77 -3.93 -13.62
N GLN A 68 11.04 -2.98 -12.73
CA GLN A 68 11.99 -1.92 -12.99
C GLN A 68 13.40 -2.45 -12.70
N SER A 69 14.29 -2.42 -13.70
CA SER A 69 15.70 -2.78 -13.60
C SER A 69 16.59 -1.53 -13.71
N GLY A 70 17.71 -1.50 -12.99
CA GLY A 70 18.71 -0.42 -13.07
C GLY A 70 18.30 0.86 -12.32
N THR A 71 18.69 2.02 -12.84
CA THR A 71 18.47 3.34 -12.24
C THR A 71 17.01 3.81 -12.18
N LYS A 72 16.08 3.04 -12.76
CA LYS A 72 14.64 3.33 -12.76
C LYS A 72 13.95 3.06 -11.41
N GLN A 73 14.68 2.47 -10.46
CA GLN A 73 14.18 2.23 -9.12
C GLN A 73 14.01 3.57 -8.39
N TYR A 74 12.80 3.86 -7.90
CA TYR A 74 12.42 5.09 -7.16
C TYR A 74 12.06 6.33 -8.01
N GLU A 75 11.77 6.17 -9.30
CA GLU A 75 11.19 7.28 -10.08
C GLU A 75 9.72 7.52 -9.73
N ARG A 76 9.36 8.81 -9.67
CA ARG A 76 7.98 9.26 -9.51
C ARG A 76 7.20 8.89 -10.79
N GLN A 77 6.13 8.11 -10.65
CA GLN A 77 5.29 7.60 -11.74
C GLN A 77 4.23 8.61 -12.19
N SER A 78 3.83 9.55 -11.32
CA SER A 78 2.85 10.59 -11.63
C SER A 78 3.09 11.86 -10.81
N ALA A 79 2.58 13.00 -11.28
CA ALA A 79 2.82 14.30 -10.65
C ALA A 79 1.59 14.88 -9.92
N GLN A 80 0.61 14.06 -9.51
CA GLN A 80 -0.67 14.58 -8.98
C GLN A 80 -0.53 15.28 -7.62
N GLY A 81 0.45 14.87 -6.80
CA GLY A 81 0.71 15.48 -5.50
C GLY A 81 -0.40 15.24 -4.47
N LYS A 82 -1.29 14.28 -4.72
CA LYS A 82 -2.46 14.02 -3.89
C LYS A 82 -2.12 13.05 -2.76
N PHE A 83 -2.12 13.56 -1.54
CA PHE A 83 -1.97 12.75 -0.33
C PHE A 83 -3.32 12.52 0.33
N THR A 84 -3.50 11.33 0.89
CA THR A 84 -4.65 10.92 1.68
C THR A 84 -4.20 10.69 3.12
N GLU A 85 -4.93 11.25 4.07
CA GLU A 85 -4.69 11.00 5.49
C GLU A 85 -5.31 9.66 5.90
N VAL A 86 -4.56 8.82 6.59
CA VAL A 86 -5.05 7.58 7.19
C VAL A 86 -4.67 7.50 8.66
N SER A 87 -5.49 6.77 9.43
CA SER A 87 -5.27 6.58 10.87
C SER A 87 -4.74 5.18 11.16
N GLU A 88 -3.72 5.10 12.01
CA GLU A 88 -3.17 3.84 12.52
C GLU A 88 -2.72 4.04 13.97
N GLY A 89 -3.17 3.22 14.92
CA GLY A 89 -2.66 3.27 16.29
C GLY A 89 -2.82 4.61 17.03
N GLY A 90 -3.76 5.47 16.62
CA GLY A 90 -3.95 6.81 17.18
C GLY A 90 -2.96 7.86 16.65
N VAL A 91 -2.29 7.58 15.52
CA VAL A 91 -1.54 8.56 14.73
C VAL A 91 -2.18 8.75 13.36
N LYS A 92 -1.91 9.90 12.74
CA LYS A 92 -2.29 10.22 11.37
C LYS A 92 -1.04 10.10 10.47
N LEU A 93 -1.20 9.43 9.34
CA LEU A 93 -0.14 9.18 8.36
C LEU A 93 -0.63 9.63 6.98
N LEU A 94 0.29 10.09 6.14
CA LEU A 94 -0.01 10.47 4.76
C LEU A 94 0.37 9.34 3.82
N VAL A 95 -0.54 8.97 2.94
CA VAL A 95 -0.30 8.02 1.85
C VAL A 95 -0.52 8.69 0.50
N ASN A 96 0.26 8.31 -0.49
CA ASN A 96 0.11 8.73 -1.86
C ASN A 96 -0.20 7.49 -2.72
N LEU A 97 -1.43 7.40 -3.20
CA LEU A 97 -1.90 6.22 -3.92
C LEU A 97 -1.54 6.24 -5.40
N THR A 98 -0.95 7.31 -5.95
CA THR A 98 -0.82 7.52 -7.41
C THR A 98 0.60 7.74 -7.89
N ASP A 99 1.40 8.50 -7.16
CA ASP A 99 2.62 9.13 -7.70
C ASP A 99 3.87 8.28 -7.58
N TYR A 100 3.88 7.31 -6.68
CA TYR A 100 5.04 6.48 -6.39
C TYR A 100 4.69 5.00 -6.56
N LEU A 101 5.69 4.13 -6.68
CA LEU A 101 5.47 2.68 -6.73
C LEU A 101 4.71 2.21 -5.47
N ASP A 102 5.26 2.51 -4.29
CA ASP A 102 4.62 2.24 -3.01
C ASP A 102 3.69 3.40 -2.58
N THR A 103 2.89 3.18 -1.55
CA THR A 103 1.87 4.15 -1.10
C THR A 103 2.36 5.13 -0.03
N GLY A 104 3.57 4.99 0.48
CA GLY A 104 4.03 5.73 1.67
C GLY A 104 3.77 5.00 2.99
N LEU A 105 3.09 3.84 2.98
CA LEU A 105 2.81 3.06 4.19
C LEU A 105 2.77 1.55 3.90
N PHE A 106 3.81 0.83 4.34
CA PHE A 106 3.84 -0.63 4.34
C PHE A 106 2.90 -1.18 5.42
N LEU A 107 1.79 -1.79 5.00
CA LEU A 107 0.71 -2.21 5.89
C LEU A 107 1.09 -3.43 6.74
N ASP A 108 1.91 -4.33 6.21
CA ASP A 108 2.45 -5.53 6.85
C ASP A 108 3.32 -5.19 8.07
N HIS A 109 4.00 -4.04 8.07
CA HIS A 109 4.82 -3.57 9.20
C HIS A 109 4.02 -2.92 10.34
N ARG A 110 2.68 -2.87 10.25
CA ARG A 110 1.82 -2.31 11.32
C ARG A 110 2.11 -2.91 12.70
N PRO A 111 2.22 -4.24 12.90
CA PRO A 111 2.50 -4.81 14.22
C PRO A 111 3.80 -4.28 14.82
N MET A 112 4.84 -4.09 14.00
CA MET A 112 6.12 -3.55 14.44
C MET A 112 5.99 -2.07 14.86
N ARG A 113 5.27 -1.26 14.07
CA ARG A 113 5.00 0.14 14.45
C ARG A 113 4.20 0.27 15.75
N MET A 114 3.20 -0.59 15.95
CA MET A 114 2.43 -0.65 17.21
C MET A 114 3.31 -1.07 18.39
N ARG A 115 4.25 -1.99 18.19
CA ARG A 115 5.23 -2.39 19.21
C ARG A 115 6.15 -1.23 19.57
N ILE A 116 6.72 -0.55 18.58
CA ILE A 116 7.55 0.65 18.78
C ILE A 116 6.79 1.68 19.62
N GLN A 117 5.54 1.99 19.28
CA GLN A 117 4.72 2.95 20.04
C GLN A 117 4.55 2.54 21.51
N LYS A 118 4.39 1.26 21.81
CA LYS A 118 4.25 0.77 23.20
C LYS A 118 5.57 0.82 23.97
N GLU A 119 6.70 0.63 23.29
CA GLU A 119 8.01 0.44 23.93
C GLU A 119 8.89 1.69 23.94
N ALA A 120 8.49 2.78 23.28
CA ALA A 120 9.32 3.97 23.06
C ALA A 120 9.44 4.93 24.25
N ALA A 121 8.60 4.80 25.28
CA ALA A 121 8.51 5.77 26.37
C ALA A 121 9.87 6.06 27.04
N GLY A 122 10.28 7.33 27.01
CA GLY A 122 11.52 7.80 27.63
C GLY A 122 12.82 7.38 26.94
N LYS A 123 12.75 6.72 25.77
CA LYS A 123 13.92 6.22 25.05
C LYS A 123 14.33 7.13 23.90
N ARG A 124 15.63 7.15 23.61
CA ARG A 124 16.17 7.71 22.38
C ARG A 124 15.90 6.75 21.22
N PHE A 125 15.24 7.25 20.18
CA PHE A 125 14.87 6.45 19.01
C PHE A 125 15.64 6.88 17.77
N LEU A 126 16.30 5.94 17.11
CA LEU A 126 16.99 6.12 15.83
C LEU A 126 16.28 5.29 14.77
N ASN A 127 15.88 5.93 13.67
CA ASN A 127 15.21 5.29 12.54
C ASN A 127 16.06 5.43 11.27
N LEU A 128 16.77 4.36 10.90
CA LEU A 128 17.58 4.30 9.68
C LEU A 128 16.77 3.67 8.55
N TYR A 129 17.03 4.10 7.31
CA TYR A 129 16.24 3.68 6.13
C TYR A 129 14.74 3.93 6.33
N CYS A 130 14.42 5.10 6.91
CA CYS A 130 13.13 5.37 7.53
C CYS A 130 11.96 5.50 6.54
N TYR A 131 12.23 5.57 5.23
CA TYR A 131 11.24 5.81 4.19
C TYR A 131 10.43 7.08 4.51
N THR A 132 9.11 6.97 4.71
CA THR A 132 8.20 8.06 5.13
C THR A 132 8.18 8.30 6.64
N ALA A 133 9.11 7.71 7.38
CA ALA A 133 9.29 7.86 8.83
C ALA A 133 8.07 7.46 9.68
N THR A 134 7.19 6.59 9.18
CA THR A 134 5.99 6.12 9.90
C THR A 134 6.34 5.51 11.27
N ALA A 135 7.44 4.75 11.37
CA ALA A 135 7.92 4.22 12.65
C ALA A 135 8.34 5.33 13.64
N SER A 136 8.91 6.44 13.16
CA SER A 136 9.25 7.60 13.99
C SER A 136 8.00 8.30 14.54
N VAL A 137 6.94 8.40 13.74
CA VAL A 137 5.65 8.96 14.19
C VAL A 137 5.09 8.12 15.36
N HIS A 138 5.15 6.79 15.25
CA HIS A 138 4.75 5.88 16.32
C HIS A 138 5.66 5.97 17.55
N ALA A 139 6.99 6.09 17.38
CA ALA A 139 7.92 6.30 18.49
C ALA A 139 7.65 7.61 19.23
N ALA A 140 7.42 8.71 18.51
CA ALA A 140 7.05 10.00 19.08
C ALA A 140 5.72 9.92 19.84
N LYS A 141 4.69 9.27 19.27
CA LYS A 141 3.41 9.02 19.95
C LYS A 141 3.58 8.19 21.23
N GLY A 142 4.54 7.27 21.24
CA GLY A 142 4.92 6.45 22.38
C GLY A 142 5.76 7.16 23.45
N GLY A 143 6.15 8.41 23.22
CA GLY A 143 6.92 9.21 24.19
C GLY A 143 8.44 9.03 24.12
N ALA A 144 8.99 8.72 22.94
CA ALA A 144 10.44 8.81 22.71
C ALA A 144 10.99 10.22 22.99
N ARG A 145 12.26 10.31 23.38
CA ARG A 145 12.98 11.56 23.72
C ARG A 145 14.31 11.69 22.97
#